data_AF-A0A2K3L001-F1
#
_entry.id   AF-A0A2K3L001-F1
#
_cell.length_a   1.000
_cell.length_b   1.000
_cell.length_c   1.000
_cell.angle_alpha   90.00
_cell.angle_beta   90.00
_cell.angle_gamma   90.00
#
_symmetry.space_group_name_H-M   'P 1'
#
loop_
_entity.id
_entity.type
_entity.pdbx_description
1 polymer ?
#
loop_
_entity_poly.entity_id
_entity_poly.type
_entity_poly.pdbx_seq_one_letter_code
_entity_poly.pdbx_strand_id
1 'polypeptide(L)'
;MSYFSCRHILGEALGSLSLKELKNLEGRLEKGLSRVRSRKHETLMADVEFMQKREIELQNHNNYLRTKIAEHERAQQQQQNLMPETMCESLPSQTYDRNFFPVNLLGSDQQQYSRQDQTALQLV
;
A
#
# COMPACT_ATOMS: atom_id res chain seq x y z
N MET A 1 -19.83 4.41 36.76
CA MET A 1 -19.08 3.31 37.42
C MET A 1 -18.36 3.89 38.61
N SER A 2 -18.50 3.31 39.80
CA SER A 2 -17.75 3.77 40.98
C SER A 2 -16.25 3.47 40.82
N TYR A 3 -15.38 4.27 41.43
CA TYR A 3 -13.92 4.08 41.40
C TYR A 3 -13.51 2.64 41.78
N PHE A 4 -14.19 2.06 42.77
CA PHE A 4 -14.01 0.67 43.20
C PHE A 4 -14.32 -0.35 42.09
N SER A 5 -15.34 -0.08 41.26
CA SER A 5 -15.68 -0.95 40.11
C SER A 5 -14.62 -0.90 39.02
N CYS A 6 -13.90 0.22 38.84
CA CYS A 6 -12.81 0.31 37.89
C CYS A 6 -11.60 -0.51 38.36
N ARG A 7 -11.28 -0.45 39.65
CA ARG A 7 -10.19 -1.25 40.26
C ARG A 7 -10.38 -2.75 40.03
N HIS A 8 -11.58 -3.27 40.28
CA HIS A 8 -11.87 -4.69 40.03
C HIS A 8 -11.68 -5.08 38.55
N ILE A 9 -12.12 -4.24 37.61
CA ILE A 9 -11.93 -4.48 36.16
C ILE A 9 -10.46 -4.50 35.78
N LEU A 10 -9.62 -3.72 36.47
CA LEU A 10 -8.17 -3.70 36.31
C LEU A 10 -7.46 -4.84 37.06
N GLY A 11 -8.21 -5.72 37.74
CA GLY A 11 -7.65 -6.82 38.53
C GLY A 11 -7.16 -6.42 39.93
N GLU A 12 -7.50 -5.23 40.41
CA GLU A 12 -7.14 -4.74 41.73
C GLU A 12 -8.25 -4.98 42.76
N ALA A 13 -7.90 -4.97 44.06
CA ALA A 13 -8.82 -5.07 45.19
C ALA A 13 -9.77 -6.29 45.15
N LEU A 14 -9.39 -7.38 44.48
CA LEU A 14 -10.24 -8.55 44.29
C LEU A 14 -10.54 -9.33 45.58
N GLY A 15 -9.75 -9.14 46.64
CA GLY A 15 -9.93 -9.84 47.92
C GLY A 15 -11.24 -9.53 48.64
N SER A 16 -11.94 -8.45 48.27
CA SER A 16 -13.29 -8.14 48.80
C SER A 16 -14.42 -8.82 48.04
N LEU A 17 -14.14 -9.53 46.94
CA LEU A 17 -15.16 -10.19 46.12
C LEU A 17 -15.35 -11.64 46.56
N SER A 18 -16.61 -12.08 46.59
CA SER A 18 -16.95 -13.49 46.71
C SER A 18 -16.59 -14.25 45.43
N LEU A 19 -16.49 -15.59 45.52
CA LEU A 19 -16.25 -16.45 44.35
C LEU A 19 -17.28 -16.24 43.22
N LYS A 20 -18.54 -15.98 43.59
CA LYS A 20 -19.63 -15.72 42.63
C LYS A 20 -19.40 -14.39 41.89
N GLU A 21 -19.00 -13.35 42.60
CA GLU A 21 -18.72 -12.04 42.01
C GLU A 21 -17.48 -12.07 41.14
N LEU A 22 -16.45 -12.83 41.54
CA LEU A 22 -15.24 -13.01 40.75
C LEU A 22 -15.52 -13.73 39.42
N LYS A 23 -16.32 -14.81 39.44
CA LYS A 23 -16.77 -15.50 38.21
C LYS A 23 -17.58 -14.59 37.30
N ASN A 24 -18.43 -13.72 37.86
CA ASN A 24 -19.18 -12.73 37.08
C ASN A 24 -18.24 -11.69 36.45
N LEU A 25 -17.28 -11.18 37.22
CA LEU A 25 -16.27 -10.23 36.73
C LEU A 25 -15.47 -10.83 35.58
N GLU A 26 -14.98 -12.05 35.74
CA GLU A 26 -14.27 -12.80 34.70
C GLU A 26 -15.10 -12.93 33.41
N GLY A 27 -16.35 -13.40 33.52
CA GLY A 27 -17.23 -13.54 32.36
C GLY A 27 -17.56 -12.20 31.69
N ARG A 28 -17.62 -11.09 32.44
CA ARG A 28 -17.79 -9.74 31.87
C ARG A 28 -16.54 -9.29 31.13
N LEU A 29 -15.36 -9.55 31.68
CA LEU A 29 -14.07 -9.22 31.04
C LEU A 29 -13.86 -10.03 29.77
N GLU A 30 -14.16 -11.33 29.79
CA GLU A 30 -14.06 -12.20 28.62
C GLU A 30 -14.96 -11.73 27.48
N LYS A 31 -16.24 -11.43 27.78
CA LYS A 31 -17.17 -10.85 26.79
C LYS A 31 -16.70 -9.49 26.28
N GLY A 32 -16.18 -8.64 27.15
CA GLY A 32 -15.63 -7.33 26.77
C GLY A 32 -14.43 -7.46 25.84
N LEU A 33 -13.48 -8.33 26.18
CA LEU A 33 -12.30 -8.62 25.38
C LEU A 33 -12.66 -9.22 24.02
N SER A 34 -13.61 -10.16 24.00
CA SER A 34 -14.13 -10.74 22.77
C SER A 34 -14.69 -9.66 21.83
N ARG A 35 -15.54 -8.76 22.36
CA ARG A 35 -16.08 -7.62 21.58
C ARG A 35 -15.00 -6.70 21.03
N VAL A 36 -13.96 -6.39 21.83
CA VAL A 36 -12.84 -5.56 21.40
C VAL A 36 -12.07 -6.24 20.26
N ARG A 37 -11.79 -7.54 20.40
CA ARG A 37 -11.09 -8.32 19.35
C ARG A 37 -11.90 -8.39 18.06
N SER A 38 -13.20 -8.70 18.15
CA SER A 38 -14.07 -8.75 16.98
C SER A 38 -14.14 -7.41 16.26
N ARG A 39 -14.32 -6.30 16.99
CA ARG A 39 -14.35 -4.96 16.38
C ARG A 39 -13.02 -4.60 15.73
N LYS A 40 -11.89 -4.89 16.39
CA LYS A 40 -10.56 -4.66 15.81
C LYS A 40 -10.38 -5.47 14.53
N HIS A 41 -10.80 -6.73 14.53
CA HIS A 41 -10.72 -7.60 13.36
C HIS A 41 -11.57 -7.06 12.21
N GLU A 42 -12.85 -6.73 12.47
CA GLU A 42 -13.76 -6.17 11.46
C GLU A 42 -13.21 -4.89 10.82
N THR A 43 -12.73 -3.95 11.64
CA THR A 43 -12.12 -2.70 11.11
C THR A 43 -10.87 -3.00 10.28
N LEU A 44 -9.98 -3.88 10.77
CA LEU A 44 -8.77 -4.24 10.04
C LEU A 44 -9.08 -4.91 8.70
N MET A 45 -10.07 -5.80 8.65
CA MET A 45 -10.49 -6.45 7.41
C MET A 45 -11.06 -5.44 6.42
N ALA A 46 -11.88 -4.48 6.88
CA ALA A 46 -12.38 -3.40 6.04
C ALA A 46 -11.25 -2.54 5.45
N ASP A 47 -10.22 -2.22 6.24
CA ASP A 47 -9.06 -1.46 5.78
C ASP A 47 -8.24 -2.25 4.73
N VAL A 48 -8.03 -3.55 4.95
CA VAL A 48 -7.34 -4.43 4.00
C VAL A 48 -8.10 -4.49 2.66
N GLU A 49 -9.42 -4.70 2.69
CA GLU A 49 -10.24 -4.73 1.48
C GLU A 49 -10.20 -3.40 0.72
N PHE A 50 -10.23 -2.28 1.44
CA PHE A 50 -10.12 -0.95 0.84
C PHE A 50 -8.77 -0.75 0.15
N MET A 51 -7.67 -1.11 0.82
CA MET A 51 -6.33 -1.03 0.24
C MET A 51 -6.18 -1.91 -1.01
N GLN A 52 -6.70 -3.13 -1.00
CA GLN A 52 -6.68 -4.03 -2.16
C GLN A 52 -7.46 -3.48 -3.35
N LYS A 53 -8.66 -2.93 -3.13
CA LYS A 53 -9.42 -2.27 -4.20
C LYS A 53 -8.66 -1.08 -4.77
N ARG A 54 -8.01 -0.29 -3.91
CA ARG A 54 -7.23 0.86 -4.33
C ARG A 54 -5.99 0.46 -5.14
N GLU A 55 -5.32 -0.62 -4.76
CA GLU A 55 -4.20 -1.20 -5.52
C GLU A 55 -4.64 -1.58 -6.93
N ILE A 56 -5.75 -2.31 -7.08
CA ILE A 56 -6.30 -2.72 -8.37
C ILE A 56 -6.64 -1.50 -9.25
N GLU A 57 -7.32 -0.50 -8.68
CA GLU A 57 -7.63 0.74 -9.40
C GLU A 57 -6.37 1.43 -9.91
N LEU A 58 -5.34 1.57 -9.07
CA LEU A 58 -4.09 2.22 -9.45
C LEU A 58 -3.35 1.42 -10.53
N GLN A 59 -3.33 0.10 -10.43
CA GLN A 59 -2.75 -0.78 -11.45
C GLN A 59 -3.47 -0.63 -12.79
N ASN A 60 -4.80 -0.55 -12.79
CA ASN A 60 -5.60 -0.32 -13.99
C ASN A 60 -5.27 1.03 -14.65
N HIS A 61 -5.21 2.11 -13.87
CA HIS A 61 -4.81 3.42 -14.38
C HIS A 61 -3.38 3.41 -14.94
N ASN A 62 -2.44 2.77 -14.25
CA ASN A 62 -1.06 2.67 -14.69
C ASN A 62 -0.95 1.91 -16.03
N ASN A 63 -1.64 0.77 -16.16
CA ASN A 63 -1.70 -0.02 -17.40
C ASN A 63 -2.33 0.76 -18.56
N TYR A 64 -3.39 1.52 -18.28
CA TYR A 64 -4.01 2.39 -19.28
C TYR A 64 -3.02 3.44 -19.81
N LEU A 65 -2.30 4.14 -18.91
CA LEU A 65 -1.31 5.14 -19.30
C LEU A 65 -0.15 4.54 -20.08
N ARG A 66 0.37 3.37 -19.67
CA ARG A 66 1.43 2.66 -20.42
C ARG A 66 0.99 2.31 -21.84
N THR A 67 -0.25 1.83 -22.00
CA THR A 67 -0.83 1.57 -23.32
C THR A 67 -0.91 2.84 -24.16
N LYS A 68 -1.36 3.96 -23.57
CA LYS A 68 -1.45 5.25 -24.26
C LYS A 68 -0.09 5.80 -24.69
N ILE A 69 0.94 5.65 -23.85
CA ILE A 69 2.31 6.03 -24.19
C ILE A 69 2.81 5.20 -25.38
N ALA A 70 2.67 3.87 -25.33
CA ALA A 70 3.09 3.00 -26.42
C ALA A 70 2.33 3.24 -27.73
N GLU A 71 1.05 3.63 -27.68
CA GLU A 71 0.30 4.08 -28.85
C GLU A 71 0.87 5.38 -29.44
N HIS A 72 1.15 6.38 -28.59
CA HIS A 72 1.71 7.65 -29.03
C HIS A 72 3.10 7.50 -29.65
N GLU A 73 3.98 6.71 -29.03
CA GLU A 73 5.33 6.42 -29.55
C GLU A 73 5.26 5.75 -30.93
N ARG A 74 4.37 4.78 -31.13
CA ARG A 74 4.14 4.13 -32.44
C ARG A 74 3.64 5.12 -33.49
N ALA A 75 2.72 6.02 -33.12
CA ALA A 75 2.21 7.05 -34.02
C ALA A 75 3.30 8.06 -34.43
N GLN A 76 4.17 8.45 -33.51
CA GLN A 76 5.31 9.32 -33.79
C GLN A 76 6.32 8.67 -34.74
N GLN A 77 6.65 7.37 -34.54
CA GLN A 77 7.52 6.63 -35.45
C GLN A 77 6.93 6.54 -36.87
N GLN A 78 5.61 6.34 -37.00
CA GLN A 78 4.95 6.34 -38.30
C GLN A 78 5.01 7.70 -38.99
N GLN A 79 4.88 8.81 -38.26
CA GLN A 79 5.02 10.16 -38.82
C GLN A 79 6.46 10.48 -39.25
N GLN A 80 7.48 10.02 -38.51
CA GLN A 80 8.88 10.17 -38.93
C GLN A 80 9.20 9.40 -40.22
N ASN A 81 8.61 8.22 -40.43
CA ASN A 81 8.81 7.42 -41.64
C ASN A 81 8.16 8.01 -42.92
N LEU A 82 7.36 9.07 -42.82
CA LEU A 82 6.67 9.72 -43.94
C LEU A 82 7.36 11.02 -44.41
N MET A 83 8.47 11.43 -43.78
CA MET A 83 9.28 12.57 -44.22
C MET A 83 10.49 12.04 -45.02
N PRO A 84 10.67 12.41 -46.30
CA PRO A 84 11.90 12.08 -47.01
C PRO A 84 13.06 12.81 -46.33
N GLU A 85 14.12 12.06 -46.09
CA GLU A 85 15.44 12.49 -45.61
C GLU A 85 15.83 13.83 -46.25
N THR A 86 15.50 14.91 -45.56
CA THR A 86 16.06 16.23 -45.84
C THR A 86 16.79 16.61 -44.57
N MET A 87 18.10 16.49 -44.66
CA MET A 87 19.12 16.95 -43.72
C MET A 87 18.80 18.36 -43.22
N CYS A 88 18.00 18.43 -42.16
CA CYS A 88 17.94 19.57 -41.28
C CYS A 88 18.85 19.25 -40.10
N GLU A 89 20.07 19.73 -40.22
CA GLU A 89 21.07 19.82 -39.16
C GLU A 89 20.46 20.60 -37.98
N SER A 90 19.79 19.86 -37.10
CA SER A 90 19.19 20.39 -35.89
C SER A 90 20.16 20.14 -34.76
N LEU A 91 20.69 21.26 -34.27
CA LEU A 91 21.48 21.40 -33.05
C LEU A 91 20.95 20.47 -31.95
N PRO A 92 21.83 19.88 -31.11
CA PRO A 92 21.38 19.07 -30.00
C PRO A 92 20.48 19.93 -29.10
N SER A 93 19.19 19.59 -29.06
CA SER A 93 18.25 20.13 -28.09
C SER A 93 18.76 19.72 -26.72
N GLN A 94 19.51 20.63 -26.10
CA GLN A 94 19.95 20.57 -24.72
C GLN A 94 18.77 20.13 -23.85
N THR A 95 18.92 18.96 -23.26
CA THR A 95 18.06 18.44 -22.22
C THR A 95 18.02 19.45 -21.07
N TYR A 96 16.92 20.19 -20.91
CA TYR A 96 16.65 20.84 -19.64
C TYR A 96 16.16 19.78 -18.65
N ASP A 97 17.06 18.92 -18.20
CA ASP A 97 16.83 18.17 -16.98
C ASP A 97 17.17 19.09 -15.80
N ARG A 98 16.30 20.07 -15.55
CA ARG A 98 16.33 20.85 -14.32
C ARG A 98 15.65 19.99 -13.26
N ASN A 99 16.45 19.13 -12.60
CA ASN A 99 16.37 18.73 -11.18
C ASN A 99 16.65 17.24 -10.90
N PHE A 100 17.74 16.67 -11.40
CA PHE A 100 18.29 15.48 -10.75
C PHE A 100 19.79 15.62 -10.48
N PHE A 101 20.14 15.60 -9.19
CA PHE A 101 21.52 15.60 -8.74
C PHE A 101 22.24 14.34 -9.26
N PRO A 102 23.46 14.46 -9.82
CA PRO A 102 24.21 13.30 -10.29
C PRO A 102 24.89 12.62 -9.10
N VAL A 103 24.39 11.44 -8.70
CA VAL A 103 25.21 10.47 -7.97
C VAL A 103 26.02 9.70 -9.01
N ASN A 104 27.26 10.12 -9.19
CA ASN A 104 28.38 9.31 -9.69
C ASN A 104 28.30 7.88 -9.09
N LEU A 105 28.66 6.77 -9.71
CA LEU A 105 29.24 6.43 -11.01
C LEU A 105 29.42 4.90 -10.92
N LEU A 106 28.83 4.17 -11.87
CA LEU A 106 29.32 2.90 -12.42
C LEU A 106 29.58 1.71 -11.47
N GLY A 107 28.63 0.77 -11.46
CA GLY A 107 28.86 -0.64 -11.19
C GLY A 107 27.94 -1.45 -12.09
N SER A 108 28.52 -1.99 -13.16
CA SER A 108 27.89 -2.80 -14.21
C SER A 108 26.85 -3.78 -13.67
N ASP A 109 25.63 -3.76 -14.24
CA ASP A 109 24.81 -4.95 -14.56
C ASP A 109 23.44 -4.51 -15.13
N GLN A 110 23.42 -4.20 -16.43
CA GLN A 110 22.23 -3.85 -17.22
C GLN A 110 21.27 -5.03 -17.52
N GLN A 111 21.06 -5.98 -16.59
CA GLN A 111 20.18 -7.14 -16.85
C GLN A 111 19.04 -7.36 -15.84
N GLN A 112 18.76 -6.43 -14.93
CA GLN A 112 17.79 -6.66 -13.83
C GLN A 112 16.37 -6.08 -14.03
N TYR A 113 15.97 -5.63 -15.23
CA TYR A 113 14.60 -5.08 -15.44
C TYR A 113 13.54 -6.11 -15.87
N SER A 114 13.87 -7.40 -15.97
CA SER A 114 12.90 -8.43 -16.41
C SER A 114 12.27 -9.25 -15.29
N ARG A 115 12.43 -8.90 -14.00
CA ARG A 115 11.93 -9.78 -12.91
C ARG A 115 11.39 -9.04 -11.69
N GLN A 116 10.25 -8.37 -11.83
CA GLN A 116 9.49 -7.95 -10.65
C GLN A 116 7.96 -8.01 -10.82
N ASP A 117 7.45 -9.08 -11.43
CA ASP A 117 6.07 -9.55 -11.21
C ASP A 117 5.93 -10.31 -9.87
N GLN A 118 6.49 -9.76 -8.79
CA GLN A 118 6.25 -10.27 -7.44
C GLN A 118 5.95 -9.13 -6.47
N THR A 119 4.71 -8.67 -6.46
CA THR A 119 4.08 -8.19 -5.23
C THR A 119 3.24 -9.32 -4.66
N ALA A 120 3.92 -10.36 -4.16
CA ALA A 120 3.27 -11.42 -3.41
C ALA A 120 2.91 -10.91 -2.01
N LEU A 121 1.69 -10.38 -1.86
CA LEU A 121 0.96 -10.46 -0.59
C LEU A 121 -0.28 -11.32 -0.79
N GLN A 122 -0.03 -12.59 -1.09
CA GLN A 122 -1.05 -13.63 -1.05
C GLN A 122 -1.22 -14.05 0.41
N LEU A 123 -2.12 -13.36 1.12
CA LEU A 123 -2.61 -13.83 2.42
C LEU A 123 -3.65 -14.92 2.13
N VAL A 124 -3.25 -16.17 2.36
CA VAL A 124 -4.13 -17.35 2.46
C VAL A 124 -4.80 -17.35 3.82
#